data_AF-A0A8H6VJB2-F1
#
_entry.id   AF-A0A8H6VJB2-F1
#
_cell.length_a   1.000
_cell.length_b   1.000
_cell.length_c   1.000
_cell.angle_alpha   90.00
_cell.angle_beta   90.00
_cell.angle_gamma   90.00
#
_symmetry.space_group_name_H-M   'P 1'
#
loop_
_entity.id
_entity.type
_entity.pdbx_description
1 polymer ?
#
loop_
_entity_poly.entity_id
_entity_poly.type
_entity_poly.pdbx_seq_one_letter_code
_entity_poly.pdbx_strand_id
1 'polypeptide(L)'
;MTLCFDEAYQALKNEQISEAEYLHNVLAHFAGARHPADEKATRSWEFMVNDPVGNAIREAALTFRNPVTDSTDSLERLFACVLADDAVAVRDIVNQLNGDATKVPLQAIATFAALHNDVQVLQLCLRLGASLVNRNTSMALEFAARGPKLLDLLYEHDWREMRTSKRAFNRMVEWSLRTGPEELTWFLEHGARVDKDTVRRAIRGAPLKTSCVQILIERYGVNLLKGTRLLQSAAKRGRLDMTKLLLNAGLDVDELVPRSSHDEGESELTALYEAVYKQHEDVIQVLLDYGADPYLEVCNGELNTPLGLAEGHGYARMTEMLQRHIERNKRGGRTWTSRL
;
A
#
# COMPACT_ATOMS: atom_id res chain seq x y z
N MET A 1 32.04 -14.58 -5.91
CA MET A 1 32.18 -13.11 -5.84
C MET A 1 30.85 -12.62 -5.31
N THR A 2 30.81 -12.01 -4.12
CA THR A 2 29.57 -11.54 -3.49
C THR A 2 29.06 -10.29 -4.21
N LEU A 3 27.75 -10.20 -4.44
CA LEU A 3 27.09 -9.01 -4.96
C LEU A 3 27.15 -7.87 -3.95
N CYS A 4 27.13 -6.62 -4.41
CA CYS A 4 26.90 -5.50 -3.49
C CYS A 4 25.43 -5.42 -3.04
N PHE A 5 25.11 -4.59 -2.05
CA PHE A 5 23.74 -4.45 -1.52
C PHE A 5 22.69 -4.15 -2.62
N ASP A 6 22.94 -3.16 -3.49
CA ASP A 6 22.00 -2.81 -4.57
C ASP A 6 21.92 -3.91 -5.64
N GLU A 7 23.06 -4.48 -6.06
CA GLU A 7 23.09 -5.60 -7.01
C GLU A 7 22.31 -6.81 -6.49
N ALA A 8 22.49 -7.15 -5.21
CA ALA A 8 21.76 -8.23 -4.54
C ALA A 8 20.26 -7.91 -4.47
N TYR A 9 19.88 -6.68 -4.11
CA TYR A 9 18.48 -6.27 -4.04
C TYR A 9 17.80 -6.27 -5.42
N GLN A 10 18.47 -5.76 -6.47
CA GLN A 10 17.93 -5.83 -7.83
C GLN A 10 17.84 -7.28 -8.33
N ALA A 11 18.82 -8.12 -8.02
CA ALA A 11 18.79 -9.54 -8.38
C ALA A 11 17.62 -10.26 -7.69
N LEU A 12 17.40 -10.00 -6.40
CA LEU A 12 16.25 -10.54 -5.64
C LEU A 12 14.93 -10.08 -6.26
N LYS A 13 14.79 -8.78 -6.52
CA LYS A 13 13.57 -8.18 -7.11
C LYS A 13 13.27 -8.72 -8.51
N ASN A 14 14.31 -9.06 -9.27
CA ASN A 14 14.20 -9.65 -10.61
C ASN A 14 14.13 -11.18 -10.57
N GLU A 15 13.96 -11.80 -9.39
CA GLU A 15 13.85 -13.25 -9.18
C GLU A 15 15.07 -14.04 -9.70
N GLN A 16 16.24 -13.40 -9.78
CA GLN A 16 17.49 -14.00 -10.25
C GLN A 16 18.24 -14.76 -9.15
N ILE A 17 17.98 -14.40 -7.89
CA ILE A 17 18.50 -15.06 -6.69
C ILE A 17 17.37 -15.25 -5.68
N SER A 18 17.51 -16.24 -4.82
CA SER A 18 16.65 -16.46 -3.67
C SER A 18 16.89 -15.43 -2.55
N GLU A 19 15.94 -15.30 -1.62
CA GLU A 19 16.12 -14.45 -0.44
C GLU A 19 17.27 -14.91 0.47
N ALA A 20 17.50 -16.22 0.55
CA ALA A 20 18.65 -16.79 1.26
C ALA A 20 19.97 -16.37 0.61
N GLU A 21 20.06 -16.41 -0.73
CA GLU A 21 21.23 -15.92 -1.47
C GLU A 21 21.38 -14.40 -1.32
N TYR A 22 20.30 -13.63 -1.35
CA TYR A 22 20.33 -12.20 -1.06
C TYR A 22 20.92 -11.93 0.34
N LEU A 23 20.41 -12.59 1.37
CA LEU A 23 20.88 -12.46 2.76
C LEU A 23 22.36 -12.85 2.88
N HIS A 24 22.79 -13.94 2.25
CA HIS A 24 24.20 -14.32 2.20
C HIS A 24 25.07 -13.20 1.62
N ASN A 25 24.64 -12.59 0.50
CA ASN A 25 25.38 -11.49 -0.11
C ASN A 25 25.46 -10.27 0.81
N VAL A 26 24.35 -9.81 1.41
CA VAL A 26 24.36 -8.61 2.27
C VAL A 26 25.03 -8.82 3.63
N LEU A 27 24.92 -10.02 4.22
CA LEU A 27 25.59 -10.36 5.48
C LEU A 27 27.10 -10.56 5.32
N ALA A 28 27.58 -11.00 4.15
CA ALA A 28 29.01 -11.08 3.88
C ALA A 28 29.71 -9.72 4.05
N HIS A 29 29.05 -8.62 3.63
CA HIS A 29 29.55 -7.26 3.83
C HIS A 29 29.58 -6.86 5.32
N PHE A 30 28.59 -7.30 6.10
CA PHE A 30 28.60 -7.10 7.55
C PHE A 30 29.78 -7.82 8.22
N ALA A 31 30.13 -9.02 7.74
CA ALA A 31 31.29 -9.79 8.22
C ALA A 31 32.64 -9.30 7.67
N GLY A 32 32.67 -8.17 6.95
CA GLY A 32 33.89 -7.50 6.51
C GLY A 32 34.34 -7.83 5.09
N ALA A 33 33.56 -8.59 4.30
CA ALA A 33 33.79 -8.69 2.87
C ALA A 33 33.65 -7.29 2.24
N ARG A 34 34.63 -6.86 1.44
CA ARG A 34 34.55 -5.61 0.68
C ARG A 34 34.52 -5.91 -0.80
N HIS A 35 33.62 -5.27 -1.52
CA HIS A 35 33.61 -5.32 -2.98
C HIS A 35 34.70 -4.38 -3.51
N PRO A 36 35.37 -4.68 -4.66
CA PRO A 36 36.39 -3.80 -5.25
C PRO A 36 35.91 -2.36 -5.55
N ALA A 37 34.60 -2.16 -5.63
CA ALA A 37 34.00 -0.84 -5.79
C ALA A 37 33.94 -0.02 -4.48
N ASP A 38 33.92 -0.69 -3.33
CA ASP A 38 33.92 -0.06 -2.00
C ASP A 38 35.29 0.51 -1.68
N GLU A 39 36.36 -0.18 -2.09
CA GLU A 39 37.76 0.27 -1.94
C GLU A 39 38.07 1.52 -2.77
N LYS A 40 37.39 1.66 -3.92
CA LYS A 40 37.61 2.79 -4.84
C LYS A 40 36.72 4.00 -4.54
N ALA A 41 35.81 3.90 -3.57
CA ALA A 41 34.78 4.90 -3.28
C ALA A 41 34.01 5.37 -4.55
N THR A 42 33.93 4.52 -5.58
CA THR A 42 33.37 4.87 -6.90
C THR A 42 31.86 4.71 -6.94
N ARG A 43 31.25 4.23 -5.86
CA ARG A 43 29.81 4.09 -5.69
C ARG A 43 29.46 4.62 -4.32
N SER A 44 28.42 5.44 -4.25
CA SER A 44 27.94 5.92 -2.97
C SER A 44 27.37 4.70 -2.21
N TRP A 45 27.74 4.54 -0.93
CA TRP A 45 27.14 3.63 0.05
C TRP A 45 25.66 3.99 0.31
N GLU A 46 24.94 4.40 -0.72
CA GLU A 46 23.75 5.22 -0.61
C GLU A 46 22.56 4.36 -0.22
N PHE A 47 21.75 5.01 0.63
CA PHE A 47 20.50 4.52 1.16
C PHE A 47 19.66 3.83 0.08
N MET A 48 19.46 2.52 0.19
CA MET A 48 18.61 1.79 -0.74
C MET A 48 17.17 2.18 -0.45
N VAL A 49 16.54 2.94 -1.35
CA VAL A 49 15.27 3.60 -1.06
C VAL A 49 14.17 2.62 -0.60
N ASN A 50 14.21 1.37 -1.07
CA ASN A 50 13.15 0.39 -0.87
C ASN A 50 13.60 -0.92 -0.20
N ASP A 51 14.81 -0.98 0.39
CA ASP A 51 15.30 -2.19 1.07
C ASP A 51 15.51 -1.94 2.57
N PRO A 52 14.45 -2.07 3.40
CA PRO A 52 14.55 -1.81 4.83
C PRO A 52 15.52 -2.77 5.51
N VAL A 53 15.54 -4.06 5.12
CA VAL A 53 16.41 -5.07 5.73
C VAL A 53 17.86 -4.80 5.41
N GLY A 54 18.20 -4.65 4.12
CA GLY A 54 19.56 -4.36 3.69
C GLY A 54 20.08 -3.04 4.25
N ASN A 55 19.24 -2.01 4.36
CA ASN A 55 19.61 -0.76 5.04
C ASN A 55 19.91 -0.97 6.53
N ALA A 56 19.10 -1.76 7.24
CA ALA A 56 19.35 -2.04 8.65
C ALA A 56 20.64 -2.86 8.85
N ILE A 57 20.93 -3.83 7.97
CA ILE A 57 22.20 -4.58 7.97
C ILE A 57 23.38 -3.62 7.68
N ARG A 58 23.25 -2.73 6.71
CA ARG A 58 24.28 -1.74 6.37
C ARG A 58 24.56 -0.78 7.53
N GLU A 59 23.52 -0.24 8.16
CA GLU A 59 23.64 0.64 9.33
C GLU A 59 24.33 -0.07 10.49
N ALA A 60 24.01 -1.35 10.70
CA ALA A 60 24.67 -2.17 11.70
C ALA A 60 26.15 -2.37 11.36
N ALA A 61 26.48 -2.70 10.10
CA ALA A 61 27.87 -2.88 9.64
C ALA A 61 28.73 -1.61 9.81
N LEU A 62 28.15 -0.44 9.58
CA LEU A 62 28.82 0.85 9.77
C LEU A 62 29.06 1.20 11.25
N THR A 63 28.20 0.70 12.14
CA THR A 63 28.25 1.03 13.56
C THR A 63 29.21 0.12 14.33
N PHE A 64 29.32 -1.15 13.94
CA PHE A 64 30.17 -2.12 14.62
C PHE A 64 31.61 -2.10 14.11
N ARG A 65 32.53 -1.55 14.89
CA ARG A 65 33.96 -1.48 14.54
C ARG A 65 34.72 -2.81 14.67
N ASN A 66 34.10 -3.85 15.22
CA ASN A 66 34.60 -5.23 15.30
C ASN A 66 33.40 -6.15 15.61
N PRO A 67 32.63 -6.62 14.61
CA PRO A 67 31.56 -7.59 14.88
C PRO A 67 32.16 -8.83 15.53
N VAL A 68 31.59 -9.29 16.65
CA VAL A 68 31.97 -10.59 17.20
C VAL A 68 31.37 -11.63 16.29
N THR A 69 32.20 -12.34 15.55
CA THR A 69 32.16 -13.81 15.43
C THR A 69 33.30 -14.30 14.55
N ASP A 70 33.86 -15.43 14.95
CA ASP A 70 34.81 -16.23 14.18
C ASP A 70 34.25 -16.77 12.84
N SER A 71 33.03 -16.43 12.41
CA SER A 71 32.55 -16.70 11.03
C SER A 71 31.18 -16.08 10.73
N THR A 72 31.02 -15.60 9.49
CA THR A 72 29.75 -15.27 8.80
C THR A 72 28.63 -16.30 9.04
N ASP A 73 29.04 -17.57 9.25
CA ASP A 73 28.19 -18.73 9.51
C ASP A 73 27.26 -18.55 10.72
N SER A 74 27.66 -17.82 11.77
CA SER A 74 26.80 -17.62 12.95
C SER A 74 25.64 -16.63 12.70
N LEU A 75 25.88 -15.59 11.90
CA LEU A 75 24.85 -14.61 11.51
C LEU A 75 23.95 -15.15 10.40
N GLU A 76 24.53 -15.89 9.46
CA GLU A 76 23.77 -16.61 8.43
C GLU A 76 22.85 -17.64 9.06
N ARG A 77 23.31 -18.41 10.07
CA ARG A 77 22.45 -19.30 10.85
C ARG A 77 21.35 -18.54 11.58
N LEU A 78 21.65 -17.39 12.17
CA LEU A 78 20.64 -16.57 12.85
C LEU A 78 19.53 -16.12 11.88
N PHE A 79 19.89 -15.54 10.74
CA PHE A 79 18.90 -15.15 9.72
C PHE A 79 18.22 -16.35 9.06
N ALA A 80 18.90 -17.49 8.91
CA ALA A 80 18.29 -18.74 8.45
C ALA A 80 17.26 -19.28 9.46
N CYS A 81 17.48 -19.14 10.76
CA CYS A 81 16.48 -19.46 11.78
C CYS A 81 15.26 -18.53 11.71
N VAL A 82 15.47 -17.23 11.41
CA VAL A 82 14.35 -16.30 11.19
C VAL A 82 13.58 -16.66 9.91
N LEU A 83 14.27 -17.01 8.82
CA LEU A 83 13.64 -17.52 7.60
C LEU A 83 12.80 -18.80 7.84
N ALA A 84 13.19 -19.61 8.82
CA ALA A 84 12.49 -20.82 9.21
C ALA A 84 11.34 -20.60 10.21
N ASP A 85 11.04 -19.36 10.63
CA ASP A 85 10.07 -19.02 11.69
C ASP A 85 10.39 -19.74 13.03
N ASP A 86 11.68 -20.03 13.29
CA ASP A 86 12.13 -20.73 14.49
C ASP A 86 12.53 -19.74 15.59
N ALA A 87 11.51 -19.17 16.25
CA ALA A 87 11.71 -18.21 17.34
C ALA A 87 12.48 -18.78 18.54
N VAL A 88 12.53 -20.12 18.71
CA VAL A 88 13.32 -20.77 19.77
C VAL A 88 14.79 -20.76 19.38
N ALA A 89 15.13 -21.16 18.16
CA ALA A 89 16.51 -21.09 17.67
C ALA A 89 17.03 -19.66 17.62
N VAL A 90 16.21 -18.70 17.19
CA VAL A 90 16.57 -17.27 17.24
C VAL A 90 16.85 -16.83 18.68
N ARG A 91 16.00 -17.22 19.64
CA ARG A 91 16.22 -16.94 21.07
C ARG A 91 17.51 -17.58 21.58
N ASP A 92 17.76 -18.84 21.26
CA ASP A 92 18.93 -19.57 21.73
C ASP A 92 20.21 -18.97 21.17
N ILE A 93 20.24 -18.62 19.89
CA ILE A 93 21.38 -17.94 19.27
C ILE A 93 21.58 -16.55 19.90
N VAL A 94 20.51 -15.77 20.07
CA VAL A 94 20.62 -14.43 20.66
C VAL A 94 21.07 -14.50 22.14
N ASN A 95 20.60 -15.48 22.89
CA ASN A 95 21.04 -15.72 24.27
C ASN A 95 22.48 -16.24 24.33
N GLN A 96 22.90 -17.12 23.42
CA GLN A 96 24.28 -17.59 23.30
C GLN A 96 25.26 -16.45 22.97
N LEU A 97 24.80 -15.44 22.22
CA LEU A 97 25.56 -14.22 21.94
C LEU A 97 25.67 -13.26 23.15
N ASN A 98 25.05 -13.61 24.28
CA ASN A 98 25.30 -13.13 25.65
C ASN A 98 25.49 -11.61 25.83
N GLY A 99 24.36 -10.87 25.79
CA GLY A 99 24.17 -9.65 26.59
C GLY A 99 24.65 -8.33 26.01
N ASP A 100 25.38 -8.31 24.90
CA ASP A 100 25.75 -7.06 24.26
C ASP A 100 24.89 -6.83 23.02
N ALA A 101 23.77 -6.10 23.19
CA ALA A 101 22.96 -5.61 22.08
C ALA A 101 23.79 -4.80 21.05
N THR A 102 25.03 -4.43 21.40
CA THR A 102 26.03 -3.83 20.50
C THR A 102 26.88 -4.85 19.71
N LYS A 103 26.50 -6.13 19.67
CA LYS A 103 27.23 -7.17 18.89
C LYS A 103 26.37 -7.95 17.89
N VAL A 104 25.05 -7.80 17.97
CA VAL A 104 24.10 -8.42 17.05
C VAL A 104 23.40 -7.29 16.30
N PRO A 105 23.15 -7.41 14.98
CA PRO A 105 22.35 -6.42 14.24
C PRO A 105 20.87 -6.54 14.62
N LEU A 106 20.54 -6.34 15.91
CA LEU A 106 19.22 -6.56 16.51
C LEU A 106 18.13 -5.81 15.75
N GLN A 107 18.41 -4.58 15.33
CA GLN A 107 17.47 -3.78 14.55
C GLN A 107 17.25 -4.34 13.14
N ALA A 108 18.24 -4.99 12.54
CA ALA A 108 18.08 -5.66 11.25
C ALA A 108 17.22 -6.92 11.37
N ILE A 109 17.40 -7.68 12.45
CA ILE A 109 16.57 -8.85 12.75
C ILE A 109 15.12 -8.41 12.99
N ALA A 110 14.90 -7.36 13.79
CA ALA A 110 13.57 -6.80 14.01
C ALA A 110 12.94 -6.31 12.70
N THR A 111 13.73 -5.67 11.82
CA THR A 111 13.26 -5.22 10.50
C THR A 111 12.88 -6.40 9.60
N PHE A 112 13.67 -7.46 9.61
CA PHE A 112 13.39 -8.67 8.83
C PHE A 112 12.14 -9.40 9.34
N ALA A 113 12.02 -9.59 10.65
CA ALA A 113 10.84 -10.18 11.28
C ALA A 113 9.57 -9.36 11.00
N ALA A 114 9.67 -8.03 11.05
CA ALA A 114 8.59 -7.12 10.67
C ALA A 114 8.19 -7.27 9.19
N LEU A 115 9.16 -7.44 8.29
CA LEU A 115 8.89 -7.64 6.86
C LEU A 115 8.21 -9.00 6.58
N HIS A 116 8.51 -10.01 7.40
CA HIS A 116 7.98 -11.36 7.25
C HIS A 116 6.74 -11.64 8.12
N ASN A 117 6.27 -10.65 8.86
CA ASN A 117 5.14 -10.78 9.76
C ASN A 117 5.37 -11.83 10.89
N ASP A 118 6.63 -12.08 11.23
CA ASP A 118 7.04 -12.99 12.30
C ASP A 118 6.93 -12.27 13.65
N VAL A 119 5.75 -12.42 14.26
CA VAL A 119 5.39 -11.79 15.53
C VAL A 119 6.27 -12.29 16.68
N GLN A 120 6.69 -13.56 16.64
CA GLN A 120 7.42 -14.17 17.76
C GLN A 120 8.85 -13.63 17.84
N VAL A 121 9.55 -13.61 16.70
CA VAL A 121 10.90 -13.04 16.62
C VAL A 121 10.85 -11.53 16.86
N LEU A 122 9.87 -10.82 16.27
CA LEU A 122 9.74 -9.39 16.50
C LEU A 122 9.54 -9.09 17.99
N GLN A 123 8.64 -9.79 18.68
CA GLN A 123 8.40 -9.63 20.12
C GLN A 123 9.67 -9.92 20.95
N LEU A 124 10.45 -10.93 20.58
CA LEU A 124 11.76 -11.16 21.20
C LEU A 124 12.70 -9.96 20.99
N CYS A 125 12.82 -9.47 19.77
CA CYS A 125 13.67 -8.32 19.46
C CYS A 125 13.28 -7.07 20.27
N LEU A 126 11.97 -6.80 20.44
CA LEU A 126 11.49 -5.68 21.25
C LEU A 126 11.86 -5.82 22.73
N ARG A 127 11.76 -7.03 23.30
CA ARG A 127 12.22 -7.29 24.69
C ARG A 127 13.71 -7.05 24.87
N LEU A 128 14.50 -7.23 23.82
CA LEU A 128 15.94 -7.00 23.80
C LEU A 128 16.32 -5.54 23.47
N GLY A 129 15.34 -4.66 23.26
CA GLY A 129 15.54 -3.23 23.06
C GLY A 129 15.50 -2.77 21.60
N ALA A 130 15.06 -3.59 20.65
CA ALA A 130 14.78 -3.12 19.29
C ALA A 130 13.65 -2.08 19.30
N SER A 131 13.69 -1.13 18.36
CA SER A 131 12.69 -0.07 18.26
C SER A 131 11.77 -0.25 17.05
N LEU A 132 10.45 -0.21 17.27
CA LEU A 132 9.45 -0.20 16.18
C LEU A 132 9.41 1.13 15.41
N VAL A 133 9.89 2.21 16.02
CA VAL A 133 9.95 3.55 15.38
C VAL A 133 11.28 3.80 14.68
N ASN A 134 12.19 2.82 14.69
CA ASN A 134 13.35 2.84 13.81
C ASN A 134 12.88 2.97 12.35
N ARG A 135 13.56 3.81 11.56
CA ARG A 135 13.18 4.13 10.18
C ARG A 135 12.97 2.87 9.32
N ASN A 136 13.89 1.92 9.38
CA ASN A 136 13.85 0.72 8.55
C ASN A 136 12.77 -0.26 9.02
N THR A 137 12.60 -0.43 10.34
CA THR A 137 11.53 -1.27 10.90
C THR A 137 10.14 -0.69 10.67
N SER A 138 9.95 0.63 10.85
CA SER A 138 8.67 1.29 10.53
C SER A 138 8.34 1.12 9.05
N MET A 139 9.33 1.26 8.17
CA MET A 139 9.15 1.05 6.73
C MET A 139 8.77 -0.41 6.42
N ALA A 140 9.42 -1.40 7.02
CA ALA A 140 9.06 -2.81 6.87
C ALA A 140 7.62 -3.09 7.33
N LEU A 141 7.23 -2.56 8.49
CA LEU A 141 5.86 -2.69 9.02
C LEU A 141 4.82 -2.03 8.11
N GLU A 142 5.11 -0.85 7.56
CA GLU A 142 4.19 -0.17 6.63
C GLU A 142 3.92 -1.00 5.38
N PHE A 143 4.93 -1.70 4.87
CA PHE A 143 4.81 -2.55 3.70
C PHE A 143 4.13 -3.89 4.02
N ALA A 144 4.55 -4.56 5.09
CA ALA A 144 4.27 -5.98 5.29
C ALA A 144 3.46 -6.33 6.53
N ALA A 145 3.19 -5.40 7.45
CA ALA A 145 2.43 -5.74 8.66
C ALA A 145 1.01 -6.22 8.31
N ARG A 146 0.68 -7.45 8.67
CA ARG A 146 -0.63 -8.06 8.39
C ARG A 146 -1.17 -8.86 9.57
N GLY A 147 -2.48 -9.02 9.60
CA GLY A 147 -3.18 -9.89 10.55
C GLY A 147 -3.27 -9.35 11.98
N PRO A 148 -4.20 -9.90 12.77
CA PRO A 148 -4.53 -9.39 14.10
C PRO A 148 -3.39 -9.54 15.11
N LYS A 149 -2.64 -10.65 15.09
CA LYS A 149 -1.56 -10.92 16.06
C LYS A 149 -0.45 -9.87 16.02
N LEU A 150 -0.05 -9.44 14.82
CA LEU A 150 0.95 -8.38 14.72
C LEU A 150 0.36 -7.05 15.16
N LEU A 151 -0.89 -6.74 14.81
CA LEU A 151 -1.56 -5.52 15.24
C LEU A 151 -1.69 -5.42 16.76
N ASP A 152 -1.97 -6.54 17.45
CA ASP A 152 -1.97 -6.62 18.91
C ASP A 152 -0.60 -6.18 19.47
N LEU A 153 0.50 -6.76 18.95
CA LEU A 153 1.85 -6.40 19.35
C LEU A 153 2.15 -4.92 19.08
N LEU A 154 1.80 -4.41 17.90
CA LEU A 154 2.04 -3.01 17.52
C LEU A 154 1.25 -2.04 18.41
N TYR A 155 0.03 -2.40 18.78
CA TYR A 155 -0.83 -1.60 19.66
C TYR A 155 -0.33 -1.60 21.10
N GLU A 156 0.09 -2.76 21.63
CA GLU A 156 0.68 -2.88 22.96
C GLU A 156 1.89 -1.97 23.14
N HIS A 157 2.74 -1.89 22.11
CA HIS A 157 3.94 -1.07 22.05
C HIS A 157 3.71 0.37 21.57
N ASP A 158 2.45 0.82 21.43
CA ASP A 158 2.07 2.18 21.00
C ASP A 158 2.73 2.63 19.68
N TRP A 159 2.91 1.69 18.74
CA TRP A 159 3.47 2.02 17.43
C TRP A 159 2.61 3.05 16.74
N ARG A 160 3.23 4.15 16.25
CA ARG A 160 2.53 5.30 15.65
C ARG A 160 1.47 5.93 16.56
N GLU A 161 1.68 5.93 17.87
CA GLU A 161 0.75 6.50 18.85
C GLU A 161 -0.65 5.87 18.80
N MET A 162 -0.76 4.61 18.36
CA MET A 162 -2.05 3.94 18.20
C MET A 162 -2.82 3.80 19.53
N ARG A 163 -2.11 3.70 20.65
CA ARG A 163 -2.71 3.56 21.99
C ARG A 163 -2.91 4.92 22.66
N THR A 164 -2.03 5.88 22.41
CA THR A 164 -2.03 7.19 23.10
C THR A 164 -2.77 8.30 22.34
N SER A 165 -2.92 8.18 21.01
CA SER A 165 -3.51 9.23 20.16
C SER A 165 -4.69 8.71 19.33
N LYS A 166 -5.92 9.08 19.72
CA LYS A 166 -7.13 8.77 18.94
C LYS A 166 -7.03 9.23 17.49
N ARG A 167 -6.37 10.37 17.24
CA ARG A 167 -6.15 10.88 15.89
C ARG A 167 -5.22 9.96 15.11
N ALA A 168 -4.11 9.53 15.70
CA ALA A 168 -3.17 8.64 15.04
C ALA A 168 -3.79 7.26 14.79
N PHE A 169 -4.48 6.70 15.78
CA PHE A 169 -5.24 5.46 15.66
C PHE A 169 -6.24 5.48 14.50
N ASN A 170 -7.07 6.51 14.41
CA ASN A 170 -8.03 6.64 13.30
C ASN A 170 -7.35 6.83 11.93
N ARG A 171 -6.14 7.40 11.88
CA ARG A 171 -5.37 7.48 10.62
C ARG A 171 -4.88 6.12 10.14
N MET A 172 -4.70 5.15 11.04
CA MET A 172 -4.34 3.78 10.66
C MET A 172 -5.47 3.05 9.94
N VAL A 173 -6.72 3.51 10.08
CA VAL A 173 -7.83 3.02 9.24
C VAL A 173 -7.52 3.27 7.76
N GLU A 174 -7.00 4.44 7.39
CA GLU A 174 -6.66 4.77 6.00
C GLU A 174 -5.62 3.81 5.40
N TRP A 175 -4.67 3.37 6.23
CA TRP A 175 -3.70 2.34 5.87
C TRP A 175 -4.40 0.98 5.71
N SER A 176 -5.23 0.58 6.68
CA SER A 176 -5.95 -0.71 6.67
C SER A 176 -6.87 -0.91 5.44
N LEU A 177 -7.45 0.18 4.92
CA LEU A 177 -8.28 0.15 3.70
C LEU A 177 -7.51 -0.30 2.46
N ARG A 178 -6.17 -0.25 2.50
CA ARG A 178 -5.27 -0.65 1.40
C ARG A 178 -4.57 -1.98 1.70
N THR A 179 -4.38 -2.32 2.97
CA THR A 179 -3.67 -3.54 3.37
C THR A 179 -4.55 -4.78 3.39
N GLY A 180 -5.78 -4.72 3.90
CA GLY A 180 -6.60 -5.92 4.02
C GLY A 180 -7.83 -5.81 4.92
N PRO A 181 -8.81 -6.71 4.71
CA PRO A 181 -10.05 -6.74 5.48
C PRO A 181 -9.82 -7.13 6.95
N GLU A 182 -8.82 -7.98 7.23
CA GLU A 182 -8.49 -8.38 8.61
C GLU A 182 -7.98 -7.19 9.43
N GLU A 183 -7.06 -6.40 8.86
CA GLU A 183 -6.55 -5.22 9.57
C GLU A 183 -7.65 -4.17 9.78
N LEU A 184 -8.47 -3.94 8.75
CA LEU A 184 -9.61 -3.03 8.87
C LEU A 184 -10.53 -3.51 9.99
N THR A 185 -10.93 -4.78 9.98
CA THR A 185 -11.84 -5.36 10.98
C THR A 185 -11.26 -5.19 12.38
N TRP A 186 -9.98 -5.50 12.57
CA TRP A 186 -9.27 -5.32 13.83
C TRP A 186 -9.38 -3.86 14.31
N PHE A 187 -9.06 -2.86 13.49
CA PHE A 187 -9.16 -1.45 13.91
C PHE A 187 -10.59 -1.06 14.31
N LEU A 188 -11.58 -1.52 13.55
CA LEU A 188 -12.98 -1.20 13.81
C LEU A 188 -13.51 -1.88 15.08
N GLU A 189 -13.05 -3.10 15.40
CA GLU A 189 -13.36 -3.79 16.66
C GLU A 189 -12.71 -3.10 17.86
N HIS A 190 -11.53 -2.50 17.65
CA HIS A 190 -10.81 -1.70 18.66
C HIS A 190 -11.28 -0.24 18.72
N GLY A 191 -12.46 0.07 18.17
CA GLY A 191 -13.14 1.36 18.35
C GLY A 191 -12.69 2.47 17.40
N ALA A 192 -11.99 2.14 16.31
CA ALA A 192 -11.64 3.13 15.30
C ALA A 192 -12.89 3.74 14.66
N ARG A 193 -12.83 5.05 14.41
CA ARG A 193 -13.91 5.82 13.77
C ARG A 193 -13.59 6.04 12.30
N VAL A 194 -14.60 5.82 11.47
CA VAL A 194 -14.53 6.07 10.03
C VAL A 194 -15.56 7.11 9.66
N ASP A 195 -15.13 8.13 8.94
CA ASP A 195 -15.97 9.18 8.38
C ASP A 195 -15.68 9.38 6.89
N LYS A 196 -16.43 10.28 6.26
CA LYS A 196 -16.26 10.60 4.83
C LYS A 196 -14.86 11.12 4.51
N ASP A 197 -14.24 11.87 5.43
CA ASP A 197 -12.92 12.44 5.21
C ASP A 197 -11.82 11.37 5.29
N THR A 198 -11.97 10.36 6.14
CA THR A 198 -11.12 9.17 6.16
C THR A 198 -11.13 8.49 4.80
N VAL A 199 -12.32 8.27 4.20
CA VAL A 199 -12.43 7.68 2.85
C VAL A 199 -11.80 8.60 1.79
N ARG A 200 -12.08 9.91 1.81
CA ARG A 200 -11.50 10.89 0.87
C ARG A 200 -9.98 10.95 0.93
N ARG A 201 -9.38 10.85 2.12
CA ARG A 201 -7.92 10.79 2.25
C ARG A 201 -7.38 9.44 1.79
N ALA A 202 -8.09 8.35 2.10
CA ALA A 202 -7.69 7.00 1.70
C ALA A 202 -7.58 6.85 0.17
N ILE A 203 -8.49 7.43 -0.61
CA ILE A 203 -8.48 7.33 -2.09
C ILE A 203 -7.30 8.06 -2.77
N ARG A 204 -6.61 8.99 -2.08
CA ARG A 204 -5.45 9.71 -2.65
C ARG A 204 -4.21 8.82 -2.82
N GLY A 205 -4.12 7.73 -2.05
CA GLY A 205 -2.99 6.79 -2.08
C GLY A 205 -3.20 5.60 -3.01
N ALA A 206 -2.60 4.47 -2.66
CA ALA A 206 -2.81 3.20 -3.35
C ALA A 206 -4.30 2.77 -3.34
N PRO A 207 -4.76 1.96 -4.32
CA PRO A 207 -6.17 1.57 -4.42
C PRO A 207 -6.70 0.88 -3.16
N LEU A 208 -7.89 1.26 -2.72
CA LEU A 208 -8.56 0.60 -1.59
C LEU A 208 -8.96 -0.83 -1.96
N LYS A 209 -8.84 -1.80 -1.06
CA LYS A 209 -9.30 -3.16 -1.35
C LYS A 209 -10.83 -3.22 -1.42
N THR A 210 -11.36 -3.99 -2.38
CA THR A 210 -12.80 -4.14 -2.60
C THR A 210 -13.49 -4.75 -1.37
N SER A 211 -12.86 -5.74 -0.73
CA SER A 211 -13.33 -6.35 0.52
C SER A 211 -13.40 -5.34 1.68
N CYS A 212 -12.44 -4.41 1.78
CA CYS A 212 -12.47 -3.36 2.80
C CYS A 212 -13.65 -2.40 2.59
N VAL A 213 -13.93 -2.02 1.34
CA VAL A 213 -15.09 -1.16 1.02
C VAL A 213 -16.40 -1.90 1.27
N GLN A 214 -16.46 -3.20 1.00
CA GLN A 214 -17.61 -4.03 1.33
C GLN A 214 -17.89 -4.01 2.84
N ILE A 215 -16.88 -4.20 3.69
CA ILE A 215 -17.01 -4.10 5.16
C ILE A 215 -17.54 -2.72 5.58
N LEU A 216 -17.05 -1.64 4.96
CA LEU A 216 -17.54 -0.29 5.26
C LEU A 216 -19.03 -0.13 4.90
N ILE A 217 -19.47 -0.67 3.76
CA ILE A 217 -20.87 -0.63 3.34
C ILE A 217 -21.74 -1.44 4.30
N GLU A 218 -21.32 -2.64 4.66
CA GLU A 218 -22.06 -3.52 5.58
C GLU A 218 -22.22 -2.90 6.96
N ARG A 219 -21.18 -2.23 7.48
CA ARG A 219 -21.18 -1.69 8.85
C ARG A 219 -21.74 -0.27 8.98
N TYR A 220 -21.53 0.58 7.98
CA TYR A 220 -21.89 2.01 8.04
C TYR A 220 -22.92 2.44 7.00
N GLY A 221 -23.24 1.57 6.05
CA GLY A 221 -24.13 1.87 4.93
C GLY A 221 -23.47 2.72 3.84
N VAL A 222 -24.13 2.78 2.70
CA VAL A 222 -23.66 3.49 1.50
C VAL A 222 -23.47 5.00 1.71
N ASN A 223 -24.18 5.59 2.69
CA ASN A 223 -24.10 7.03 2.97
C ASN A 223 -22.70 7.50 3.40
N LEU A 224 -21.87 6.60 3.95
CA LEU A 224 -20.46 6.88 4.27
C LEU A 224 -19.64 7.18 3.00
N LEU A 225 -20.05 6.63 1.85
CA LEU A 225 -19.31 6.74 0.58
C LEU A 225 -19.79 7.92 -0.29
N LYS A 226 -20.99 8.43 -0.04
CA LYS A 226 -21.56 9.59 -0.78
C LYS A 226 -20.71 10.84 -0.60
N GLY A 227 -20.32 11.46 -1.70
CA GLY A 227 -19.51 12.67 -1.76
C GLY A 227 -18.04 12.43 -1.40
N THR A 228 -17.55 11.20 -1.52
CA THR A 228 -16.14 10.85 -1.25
C THR A 228 -15.26 10.78 -2.50
N ARG A 229 -15.86 10.79 -3.70
CA ARG A 229 -15.23 10.50 -4.99
C ARG A 229 -14.78 9.04 -5.19
N LEU A 230 -15.21 8.11 -4.36
CA LEU A 230 -14.74 6.72 -4.44
C LEU A 230 -15.16 6.07 -5.77
N LEU A 231 -16.36 6.34 -6.27
CA LEU A 231 -16.84 5.84 -7.57
C LEU A 231 -16.01 6.41 -8.74
N GLN A 232 -15.75 7.72 -8.74
CA GLN A 232 -14.91 8.39 -9.73
C GLN A 232 -13.46 7.86 -9.70
N SER A 233 -12.92 7.61 -8.50
CA SER A 233 -11.58 7.03 -8.33
C SER A 233 -11.51 5.59 -8.86
N ALA A 234 -12.54 4.78 -8.60
CA ALA A 234 -12.65 3.42 -9.13
C ALA A 234 -12.72 3.45 -10.67
N ALA A 235 -13.53 4.34 -11.23
CA ALA A 235 -13.69 4.54 -12.66
C ALA A 235 -12.40 4.98 -13.34
N LYS A 236 -11.72 6.01 -12.81
CA LYS A 236 -10.42 6.49 -13.30
C LYS A 236 -9.33 5.41 -13.31
N ARG A 237 -9.42 4.42 -12.43
CA ARG A 237 -8.43 3.34 -12.28
C ARG A 237 -8.84 2.04 -12.97
N GLY A 238 -9.95 2.02 -13.70
CA GLY A 238 -10.41 0.83 -14.41
C GLY A 238 -10.86 -0.30 -13.48
N ARG A 239 -11.32 0.02 -12.27
CA ARG A 239 -11.61 -0.99 -11.24
C ARG A 239 -13.03 -1.51 -11.34
N LEU A 240 -13.27 -2.41 -12.30
CA LEU A 240 -14.57 -2.99 -12.59
C LEU A 240 -15.31 -3.52 -11.35
N ASP A 241 -14.66 -4.35 -10.53
CA ASP A 241 -15.32 -4.97 -9.36
C ASP A 241 -15.69 -3.95 -8.30
N MET A 242 -14.84 -2.93 -8.07
CA MET A 242 -15.14 -1.85 -7.15
C MET A 242 -16.29 -0.99 -7.68
N THR A 243 -16.29 -0.64 -8.97
CA THR A 243 -17.39 0.11 -9.60
C THR A 243 -18.71 -0.63 -9.45
N LYS A 244 -18.74 -1.93 -9.78
CA LYS A 244 -19.95 -2.77 -9.60
C LYS A 244 -20.39 -2.81 -8.15
N LEU A 245 -19.49 -2.99 -7.19
CA LEU A 245 -19.82 -3.02 -5.76
C LEU A 245 -20.51 -1.71 -5.33
N LEU A 246 -19.95 -0.56 -5.72
CA LEU A 246 -20.46 0.76 -5.34
C LEU A 246 -21.84 1.05 -5.95
N LEU A 247 -22.03 0.72 -7.22
CA LEU A 247 -23.31 0.93 -7.90
C LEU A 247 -24.40 -0.01 -7.38
N ASN A 248 -24.07 -1.29 -7.15
CA ASN A 248 -24.98 -2.24 -6.52
C ASN A 248 -25.39 -1.80 -5.10
N ALA A 249 -24.49 -1.12 -4.37
CA ALA A 249 -24.79 -0.56 -3.06
C ALA A 249 -25.70 0.69 -3.11
N GLY A 250 -26.03 1.20 -4.30
CA GLY A 250 -26.91 2.33 -4.51
C GLY A 250 -26.21 3.70 -4.45
N LEU A 251 -24.92 3.77 -4.78
CA LEU A 251 -24.31 5.06 -5.13
C LEU A 251 -24.97 5.59 -6.40
N ASP A 252 -25.21 6.89 -6.43
CA ASP A 252 -25.68 7.58 -7.63
C ASP A 252 -24.60 7.50 -8.72
N VAL A 253 -24.98 7.01 -9.90
CA VAL A 253 -24.08 6.79 -11.03
C VAL A 253 -23.53 8.11 -11.58
N ASP A 254 -24.35 9.17 -11.49
CA ASP A 254 -24.05 10.51 -11.97
C ASP A 254 -23.68 11.46 -10.82
N GLU A 255 -23.25 10.91 -9.68
CA GLU A 255 -22.84 11.72 -8.53
C GLU A 255 -21.77 12.76 -8.94
N LEU A 256 -22.13 14.03 -8.85
CA LEU A 256 -21.23 15.15 -9.05
C LEU A 256 -20.54 15.46 -7.73
N VAL A 257 -19.21 15.34 -7.73
CA VAL A 257 -18.39 15.63 -6.55
C VAL A 257 -17.26 16.57 -6.95
N PRO A 258 -17.00 17.65 -6.20
CA PRO A 258 -15.90 18.58 -6.47
C PRO A 258 -14.53 17.91 -6.44
N ARG A 259 -13.58 18.39 -7.24
CA ARG A 259 -12.16 18.08 -7.07
C ARG A 259 -11.64 18.79 -5.81
N SER A 260 -11.37 18.06 -4.73
CA SER A 260 -10.77 18.65 -3.53
C SER A 260 -9.27 18.90 -3.72
N SER A 261 -8.92 20.09 -4.22
CA SER A 261 -7.66 20.78 -3.92
C SER A 261 -7.77 22.26 -4.32
N HIS A 262 -7.24 23.13 -3.47
CA HIS A 262 -7.27 24.58 -3.56
C HIS A 262 -6.65 25.24 -4.80
N ASP A 263 -6.20 24.49 -5.82
CA ASP A 263 -5.36 25.08 -6.87
C ASP A 263 -5.83 24.92 -8.32
N GLU A 264 -6.76 24.04 -8.72
CA GLU A 264 -7.16 23.96 -10.13
C GLU A 264 -8.61 23.52 -10.33
N GLY A 265 -9.51 24.51 -10.46
CA GLY A 265 -10.84 24.39 -11.06
C GLY A 265 -11.92 23.68 -10.23
N GLU A 266 -13.08 24.32 -10.10
CA GLU A 266 -14.31 23.80 -9.49
C GLU A 266 -15.00 22.72 -10.35
N SER A 267 -14.24 21.83 -10.99
CA SER A 267 -14.82 20.84 -11.89
C SER A 267 -15.32 19.62 -11.12
N GLU A 268 -16.64 19.45 -11.05
CA GLU A 268 -17.31 18.28 -10.51
C GLU A 268 -17.35 17.17 -11.56
N LEU A 269 -16.56 16.10 -11.41
CA LEU A 269 -16.50 15.03 -12.41
C LEU A 269 -17.39 13.84 -12.06
N THR A 270 -18.08 13.28 -13.06
CA THR A 270 -18.76 11.99 -12.97
C THR A 270 -17.79 10.82 -13.12
N ALA A 271 -18.24 9.64 -12.71
CA ALA A 271 -17.50 8.41 -12.92
C ALA A 271 -17.37 8.06 -14.41
N LEU A 272 -18.43 8.31 -15.20
CA LEU A 272 -18.40 8.06 -16.65
C LEU A 272 -17.35 8.93 -17.35
N TYR A 273 -17.25 10.21 -16.99
CA TYR A 273 -16.23 11.09 -17.54
C TYR A 273 -14.80 10.60 -17.28
N GLU A 274 -14.49 10.22 -16.02
CA GLU A 274 -13.16 9.70 -15.66
C GLU A 274 -12.84 8.36 -16.36
N ALA A 275 -13.84 7.49 -16.54
CA ALA A 275 -13.68 6.23 -17.26
C ALA A 275 -13.40 6.45 -18.76
N VAL A 276 -14.11 7.38 -19.41
CA VAL A 276 -13.89 7.76 -20.82
C VAL A 276 -12.51 8.38 -20.99
N TYR A 277 -12.13 9.32 -20.11
CA TYR A 277 -10.80 9.95 -20.15
C TYR A 277 -9.66 8.94 -20.06
N LYS A 278 -9.88 7.84 -19.33
CA LYS A 278 -8.91 6.75 -19.15
C LYS A 278 -9.16 5.53 -20.05
N GLN A 279 -10.17 5.60 -20.92
CA GLN A 279 -10.53 4.58 -21.91
C GLN A 279 -10.75 3.17 -21.30
N HIS A 280 -11.38 3.13 -20.13
CA HIS A 280 -11.71 1.86 -19.45
C HIS A 280 -13.06 1.32 -19.94
N GLU A 281 -13.07 0.61 -21.08
CA GLU A 281 -14.27 0.12 -21.78
C GLU A 281 -15.23 -0.66 -20.89
N ASP A 282 -14.70 -1.57 -20.10
CA ASP A 282 -15.47 -2.44 -19.19
C ASP A 282 -16.20 -1.62 -18.11
N VAL A 283 -15.52 -0.62 -17.56
CA VAL A 283 -16.11 0.30 -16.59
C VAL A 283 -17.13 1.24 -17.24
N ILE A 284 -16.86 1.75 -18.44
CA ILE A 284 -17.81 2.57 -19.21
C ILE A 284 -19.08 1.78 -19.44
N GLN A 285 -18.97 0.53 -19.90
CA GLN A 285 -20.13 -0.32 -20.16
C GLN A 285 -20.98 -0.51 -18.89
N VAL A 286 -20.35 -0.80 -17.75
CA VAL A 286 -21.06 -0.92 -16.47
C VAL A 286 -21.74 0.38 -16.07
N LEU A 287 -21.05 1.52 -16.14
CA LEU A 287 -21.65 2.81 -15.78
C LEU A 287 -22.87 3.13 -16.66
N LEU A 288 -22.78 2.87 -17.97
CA LEU A 288 -23.90 3.01 -18.88
C LEU A 288 -25.05 2.06 -18.56
N ASP A 289 -24.78 0.80 -18.21
CA ASP A 289 -25.83 -0.15 -17.83
C ASP A 289 -26.57 0.24 -16.55
N TYR A 290 -25.92 1.01 -15.67
CA TYR A 290 -26.56 1.66 -14.52
C TYR A 290 -27.25 3.00 -14.84
N GLY A 291 -27.20 3.43 -16.10
CA GLY A 291 -27.89 4.62 -16.58
C GLY A 291 -27.10 5.91 -16.43
N ALA A 292 -25.76 5.88 -16.42
CA ALA A 292 -24.95 7.10 -16.49
C ALA A 292 -25.31 7.95 -17.71
N ASP A 293 -25.50 9.26 -17.52
CA ASP A 293 -25.83 10.19 -18.61
C ASP A 293 -24.57 10.58 -19.42
N PRO A 294 -24.48 10.21 -20.71
CA PRO A 294 -23.36 10.58 -21.57
C PRO A 294 -23.25 12.08 -21.88
N TYR A 295 -24.31 12.84 -21.59
CA TYR A 295 -24.41 14.29 -21.81
C TYR A 295 -24.27 15.11 -20.54
N LEU A 296 -24.00 14.49 -19.38
CA LEU A 296 -23.88 15.25 -18.14
C LEU A 296 -22.65 16.16 -18.19
N GLU A 297 -22.88 17.45 -18.01
CA GLU A 297 -21.82 18.45 -18.00
C GLU A 297 -21.07 18.46 -16.66
N VAL A 298 -19.74 18.36 -16.71
CA VAL A 298 -18.88 18.17 -15.53
C VAL A 298 -17.88 19.30 -15.28
N CYS A 299 -17.75 20.23 -16.23
CA CYS A 299 -16.87 21.39 -16.10
C CYS A 299 -17.22 22.49 -17.10
N ASN A 300 -16.61 23.65 -16.93
CA ASN A 300 -16.68 24.71 -17.92
C ASN A 300 -15.68 24.41 -19.05
N GLY A 301 -16.15 24.29 -20.30
CA GLY A 301 -15.30 24.06 -21.48
C GLY A 301 -16.00 23.25 -22.58
N GLU A 302 -15.36 23.12 -23.75
CA GLU A 302 -15.94 22.45 -24.93
C GLU A 302 -16.04 20.93 -24.79
N LEU A 303 -15.19 20.31 -23.95
CA LEU A 303 -15.16 18.87 -23.70
C LEU A 303 -15.74 18.52 -22.34
N ASN A 304 -16.86 19.16 -21.99
CA ASN A 304 -17.47 19.07 -20.66
C ASN A 304 -18.41 17.88 -20.45
N THR A 305 -18.67 17.06 -21.46
CA THR A 305 -19.52 15.86 -21.34
C THR A 305 -18.70 14.60 -21.65
N PRO A 306 -19.07 13.42 -21.11
CA PRO A 306 -18.43 12.17 -21.48
C PRO A 306 -18.40 11.91 -23.00
N LEU A 307 -19.51 12.19 -23.70
CA LEU A 307 -19.56 12.06 -25.16
C LEU A 307 -18.68 13.11 -25.87
N GLY A 308 -18.78 14.38 -25.47
CA GLY A 308 -17.97 15.45 -26.04
C GLY A 308 -16.48 15.18 -25.88
N LEU A 309 -16.07 14.67 -24.71
CA LEU A 309 -14.68 14.25 -24.46
C LEU A 309 -14.23 13.15 -25.44
N ALA A 310 -15.04 12.11 -25.63
CA ALA A 310 -14.74 11.01 -26.54
C ALA A 310 -14.63 11.48 -27.99
N GLU A 311 -15.56 12.32 -28.46
CA GLU A 311 -15.56 12.88 -29.81
C GLU A 311 -14.37 13.81 -30.04
N GLY A 312 -14.12 14.74 -29.11
CA GLY A 312 -13.03 15.71 -29.21
C GLY A 312 -11.64 15.10 -29.19
N HIS A 313 -11.45 13.96 -28.50
CA HIS A 313 -10.19 13.22 -28.51
C HIS A 313 -10.12 12.14 -29.61
N GLY A 314 -11.18 11.94 -30.39
CA GLY A 314 -11.23 10.91 -31.44
C GLY A 314 -11.25 9.47 -30.89
N TYR A 315 -11.79 9.25 -29.69
CA TYR A 315 -11.93 7.93 -29.07
C TYR A 315 -13.07 7.14 -29.72
N ALA A 316 -12.90 6.76 -31.00
CA ALA A 316 -13.92 6.17 -31.85
C ALA A 316 -14.70 5.03 -31.18
N ARG A 317 -13.99 4.14 -30.47
CA ARG A 317 -14.60 3.03 -29.75
C ARG A 317 -15.49 3.50 -28.58
N MET A 318 -15.05 4.49 -27.82
CA MET A 318 -15.84 5.06 -26.70
C MET A 318 -17.05 5.82 -27.24
N THR A 319 -16.87 6.62 -28.29
CA THR A 319 -17.96 7.32 -28.98
C THR A 319 -19.03 6.33 -29.44
N GLU A 320 -18.62 5.23 -30.08
CA GLU A 320 -19.52 4.17 -30.53
C GLU A 320 -20.28 3.52 -29.36
N MET A 321 -19.63 3.26 -28.22
CA MET A 321 -20.28 2.71 -27.01
C MET A 321 -21.33 3.67 -26.44
N LEU A 322 -20.98 4.94 -26.28
CA LEU A 322 -21.86 5.99 -25.76
C LEU A 322 -23.07 6.21 -26.68
N GLN A 323 -22.84 6.34 -27.99
CA GLN A 323 -23.90 6.53 -28.99
C GLN A 323 -24.85 5.33 -29.06
N ARG A 324 -24.33 4.10 -29.06
CA ARG A 324 -25.16 2.88 -29.01
C ARG A 324 -26.05 2.85 -27.77
N HIS A 325 -25.54 3.28 -26.61
CA HIS A 325 -26.34 3.37 -25.39
C HIS A 325 -27.45 4.42 -25.49
N ILE A 326 -27.16 5.60 -26.06
CA ILE A 326 -28.14 6.67 -26.30
C ILE A 326 -29.27 6.18 -27.22
N GLU A 327 -28.93 5.51 -28.32
CA GLU A 327 -29.90 4.95 -29.27
C GLU A 327 -30.80 3.89 -28.62
N ARG A 328 -30.24 3.02 -27.78
CA ARG A 328 -30.99 2.02 -27.02
C ARG A 328 -32.02 2.68 -26.11
N ASN A 329 -31.64 3.75 -25.41
CA ASN A 329 -32.53 4.45 -24.48
C ASN A 329 -33.62 5.27 -25.18
N LYS A 330 -33.34 5.87 -26.36
CA LYS A 330 -34.35 6.53 -27.19
C LYS A 330 -35.46 5.57 -27.63
N ARG A 331 -35.12 4.32 -27.97
CA ARG A 331 -36.10 3.27 -28.33
C ARG A 331 -36.89 2.74 -27.13
N GLY A 332 -36.34 2.86 -25.92
CA GLY A 332 -36.97 2.44 -24.66
C GLY A 332 -37.76 3.53 -23.92
N GLY A 333 -37.92 4.73 -24.50
CA GLY A 333 -38.74 5.82 -23.94
C GLY A 333 -38.08 6.67 -22.84
N ARG A 334 -36.78 6.49 -22.53
CA ARG A 334 -36.03 7.41 -21.66
C ARG A 334 -35.27 8.40 -22.52
N THR A 335 -35.77 9.63 -22.61
CA THR A 335 -35.07 10.72 -23.29
C THR A 335 -34.12 11.43 -22.34
N TRP A 336 -32.82 11.29 -22.58
CA TRP A 336 -31.76 12.15 -22.01
C TRP A 336 -31.83 13.50 -22.74
N THR A 337 -32.81 14.32 -22.39
CA THR A 337 -32.81 15.70 -22.86
C THR A 337 -31.80 16.46 -22.00
N SER A 338 -30.70 16.90 -22.61
CA SER A 338 -29.81 17.90 -22.02
C SER A 338 -30.70 19.02 -21.50
N ARG A 339 -30.72 19.23 -20.18
CA ARG A 339 -31.46 20.35 -19.60
C ARG A 339 -30.80 21.63 -20.14
N LEU A 340 -31.48 22.25 -21.10
CA LEU A 340 -31.19 23.56 -21.67
C LEU A 340 -31.22 24.65 -20.60
#